data_AF-A0A1I6QYV4-F1
#
_entry.id   AF-A0A1I6QYV4-F1
#
_cell.length_a   1.000
_cell.length_b   1.000
_cell.length_c   1.000
_cell.angle_alpha   90.00
_cell.angle_beta   90.00
_cell.angle_gamma   90.00
#
_symmetry.space_group_name_H-M   'P 1'
#
loop_
_entity.id
_entity.type
_entity.pdbx_description
1 polymer ?
#
loop_
_entity_poly.entity_id
_entity_poly.type
_entity_poly.pdbx_seq_one_letter_code
_entity_poly.pdbx_strand_id
1 'polypeptide(L)'
;MLAVLRVMAVIFGFAGGAASAANTAEENAVAYVLAQVVNLEHEGSIWAALAKSNFRNMNLSSQEVLAQDDQWRREIGTGDPALIGLVTAVSASAYLRALVQGSGGRITEIIVMDALGLNAAISNVTTDYWQGDEAKFLETFPKGAGAIHKGGIEFDESANTYQRQVSVTLVDPITRTPVGAVTFGIDAAAFP
;
A
#
# COMPACT_ATOMS: atom_id res chain seq x y z
N MET A 1 10.30 -5.33 -74.32
CA MET A 1 9.72 -4.11 -73.71
C MET A 1 8.70 -4.54 -72.67
N LEU A 2 8.61 -3.80 -71.55
CA LEU A 2 7.83 -4.02 -70.31
C LEU A 2 8.45 -4.94 -69.25
N ALA A 3 9.17 -4.33 -68.31
CA ALA A 3 9.33 -4.82 -66.95
C ALA A 3 8.28 -4.14 -66.06
N VAL A 4 7.50 -4.93 -65.32
CA VAL A 4 6.46 -4.48 -64.38
C VAL A 4 7.11 -4.15 -63.04
N LEU A 5 6.99 -2.89 -62.61
CA LEU A 5 7.45 -2.40 -61.31
C LEU A 5 6.41 -2.79 -60.23
N ARG A 6 6.79 -3.67 -59.30
CA ARG A 6 5.98 -3.94 -58.08
C ARG A 6 6.43 -2.98 -56.98
N VAL A 7 5.55 -2.07 -56.57
CA VAL A 7 5.71 -1.26 -55.36
C VAL A 7 5.45 -2.17 -54.16
N MET A 8 6.47 -2.41 -53.32
CA MET A 8 6.28 -2.97 -51.99
C MET A 8 5.98 -1.83 -51.01
N ALA A 9 4.75 -1.81 -50.48
CA ALA A 9 4.41 -1.01 -49.32
C ALA A 9 5.07 -1.63 -48.08
N VAL A 10 6.02 -0.92 -47.48
CA VAL A 10 6.56 -1.25 -46.16
C VAL A 10 5.57 -0.71 -45.12
N ILE A 11 4.83 -1.61 -44.48
CA ILE A 11 4.03 -1.28 -43.30
C ILE A 11 5.00 -1.25 -42.11
N PHE A 12 5.34 -0.06 -41.62
CA PHE A 12 6.02 0.10 -40.34
C PHE A 12 5.02 -0.17 -39.21
N GLY A 13 5.16 -1.31 -38.55
CA GLY A 13 4.36 -1.65 -37.37
C GLY A 13 4.75 -0.78 -36.17
N PHE A 14 3.84 0.11 -35.76
CA PHE A 14 3.91 0.86 -34.51
C PHE A 14 3.58 -0.08 -33.33
N ALA A 15 4.56 -0.84 -32.84
CA ALA A 15 4.40 -1.69 -31.65
C ALA A 15 5.06 -1.12 -30.37
N GLY A 16 5.76 0.03 -30.46
CA GLY A 16 6.59 0.55 -29.37
C GLY A 16 5.91 1.50 -28.36
N GLY A 17 4.69 1.97 -28.61
CA GLY A 17 4.08 3.05 -27.81
C GLY A 17 3.43 2.59 -26.49
N ALA A 18 2.74 1.45 -26.49
CA ALA A 18 1.93 1.02 -25.35
C ALA A 18 2.77 0.57 -24.14
N ALA A 19 3.88 -0.13 -24.38
CA ALA A 19 4.77 -0.59 -23.31
C ALA A 19 5.49 0.57 -22.60
N SER A 20 5.88 1.61 -23.34
CA SER A 20 6.51 2.80 -22.75
C SER A 20 5.53 3.64 -21.93
N ALA A 21 4.28 3.77 -22.37
CA ALA A 21 3.25 4.52 -21.64
C ALA A 21 2.89 3.81 -20.32
N ALA A 22 2.68 2.49 -20.35
CA ALA A 22 2.40 1.71 -19.15
C ALA A 22 3.53 1.77 -18.11
N ASN A 23 4.80 1.78 -18.55
CA ASN A 23 5.94 1.95 -17.66
C ASN A 23 5.96 3.37 -17.02
N THR A 24 5.58 4.39 -17.77
CA THR A 24 5.51 5.78 -17.28
C THR A 24 4.42 5.96 -16.22
N ALA A 25 3.24 5.37 -16.43
CA ALA A 25 2.13 5.42 -15.47
C ALA A 25 2.49 4.74 -14.15
N GLU A 26 3.18 3.59 -14.19
CA GLU A 26 3.69 2.92 -12.99
C GLU A 26 4.70 3.80 -12.24
N GLU A 27 5.64 4.41 -12.95
CA GLU A 27 6.65 5.30 -12.35
C GLU A 27 5.98 6.53 -11.69
N ASN A 28 4.98 7.13 -12.34
CA ASN A 28 4.20 8.25 -11.80
C ASN A 28 3.43 7.87 -10.53
N ALA A 29 2.81 6.68 -10.55
CA ALA A 29 2.12 6.10 -9.41
C ALA A 29 3.07 5.88 -8.21
N VAL A 30 4.22 5.26 -8.44
CA VAL A 30 5.23 5.01 -7.41
C VAL A 30 5.78 6.33 -6.87
N ALA A 31 6.13 7.28 -7.74
CA ALA A 31 6.62 8.60 -7.34
C ALA A 31 5.59 9.36 -6.49
N TYR A 32 4.31 9.28 -6.84
CA TYR A 32 3.23 9.86 -6.05
C TYR A 32 3.14 9.25 -4.65
N VAL A 33 3.23 7.92 -4.53
CA VAL A 33 3.24 7.23 -3.23
C VAL A 33 4.45 7.65 -2.40
N LEU A 34 5.65 7.69 -2.99
CA LEU A 34 6.85 8.12 -2.28
C LEU A 34 6.74 9.55 -1.76
N ALA A 35 6.11 10.46 -2.50
CA ALA A 35 5.80 11.80 -2.02
C ALA A 35 4.83 11.79 -0.81
N GLN A 36 3.85 10.88 -0.79
CA GLN A 36 2.98 10.73 0.38
C GLN A 36 3.72 10.15 1.58
N VAL A 37 4.63 9.21 1.39
CA VAL A 37 5.47 8.66 2.46
C VAL A 37 6.30 9.76 3.12
N VAL A 38 6.88 10.68 2.33
CA VAL A 38 7.57 11.86 2.88
C VAL A 38 6.63 12.72 3.74
N ASN A 39 5.37 12.90 3.33
CA ASN A 39 4.39 13.61 4.16
C ASN A 39 4.09 12.87 5.48
N LEU A 40 4.07 11.53 5.46
CA LEU A 40 3.90 10.73 6.69
C LEU A 40 5.04 10.94 7.68
N GLU A 41 6.27 11.19 7.20
CA GLU A 41 7.42 11.40 8.09
C GLU A 41 7.25 12.63 9.00
N HIS A 42 6.48 13.62 8.54
CA HIS A 42 6.15 14.83 9.28
C HIS A 42 4.88 14.71 10.15
N GLU A 43 4.17 13.57 10.08
CA GLU A 43 2.95 13.33 10.84
C GLU A 43 3.23 12.55 12.12
N GLY A 44 3.36 13.27 13.24
CA GLY A 44 3.69 12.69 14.55
C GLY A 44 2.72 11.59 15.00
N SER A 45 1.45 11.62 14.58
CA SER A 45 0.49 10.58 14.94
C SER A 45 0.82 9.20 14.34
N ILE A 46 1.49 9.13 13.18
CA ILE A 46 1.94 7.86 12.57
C ILE A 46 2.95 7.18 13.49
N TRP A 47 3.96 7.93 13.92
CA TRP A 47 5.01 7.42 14.80
C TRP A 47 4.47 7.03 16.18
N ALA A 48 3.52 7.81 16.72
CA ALA A 48 2.84 7.47 17.97
C ALA A 48 2.03 6.17 17.86
N ALA A 49 1.33 5.95 16.74
CA ALA A 49 0.58 4.72 16.49
C ALA A 49 1.50 3.50 16.38
N LEU A 50 2.59 3.61 15.61
CA LEU A 50 3.60 2.55 15.48
C LEU A 50 4.26 2.22 16.81
N ALA A 51 4.71 3.23 17.57
CA ALA A 51 5.32 3.01 18.87
C ALA A 51 4.36 2.28 19.83
N LYS A 52 3.08 2.70 19.86
CA LYS A 52 2.05 2.06 20.68
C LYS A 52 1.75 0.62 20.24
N SER A 53 1.66 0.37 18.93
CA SER A 53 1.41 -0.98 18.40
C SER A 53 2.59 -1.91 18.66
N ASN A 54 3.81 -1.48 18.32
CA ASN A 54 5.04 -2.21 18.60
C ASN A 54 5.18 -2.55 20.08
N PHE A 55 4.95 -1.59 20.98
CA PHE A 55 5.03 -1.84 22.42
C PHE A 55 3.97 -2.85 22.90
N ARG A 56 2.72 -2.73 22.43
CA ARG A 56 1.64 -3.68 22.76
C ARG A 56 1.97 -5.09 22.30
N ASN A 57 2.59 -5.22 21.13
CA ASN A 57 2.71 -6.47 20.41
C ASN A 57 4.09 -7.14 20.54
N MET A 58 5.09 -6.49 21.15
CA MET A 58 6.50 -6.93 21.16
C MET A 58 6.75 -8.34 21.71
N ASN A 59 5.84 -8.89 22.51
CA ASN A 59 5.96 -10.21 23.14
C ASN A 59 4.93 -11.22 22.63
N LEU A 60 4.17 -10.90 21.58
CA LEU A 60 3.21 -11.85 21.03
C LEU A 60 3.93 -13.01 20.34
N SER A 61 3.52 -14.21 20.68
CA SER A 61 3.82 -15.42 19.92
C SER A 61 3.06 -15.44 18.60
N SER A 62 3.50 -16.27 17.65
CA SER A 62 2.77 -16.49 16.39
C SER A 62 1.34 -16.98 16.63
N GLN A 63 1.09 -17.75 17.68
CA GLN A 63 -0.25 -18.21 18.04
C GLN A 63 -1.15 -17.04 18.49
N GLU A 64 -0.59 -16.09 19.26
CA GLU A 64 -1.34 -14.91 19.71
C GLU A 64 -1.59 -13.93 18.56
N VAL A 65 -0.65 -13.80 17.60
CA VAL A 65 -0.86 -13.06 16.35
C VAL A 65 -2.05 -13.63 15.58
N LEU A 66 -2.07 -14.94 15.36
CA LEU A 66 -3.19 -15.62 14.69
C LEU A 66 -4.51 -15.46 15.46
N ALA A 67 -4.48 -15.48 16.80
CA ALA A 67 -5.66 -15.29 17.61
C ALA A 67 -6.24 -13.86 17.50
N GLN A 68 -5.38 -12.84 17.42
CA GLN A 68 -5.78 -11.45 17.18
C GLN A 68 -6.31 -11.27 15.75
N ASP A 69 -5.71 -11.95 14.78
CA ASP A 69 -6.20 -11.96 13.41
C ASP A 69 -7.60 -12.60 13.28
N ASP A 70 -7.81 -13.75 13.91
CA ASP A 70 -9.12 -14.40 14.00
C ASP A 70 -10.14 -13.51 14.74
N GLN A 71 -9.71 -12.76 15.76
CA GLN A 71 -10.57 -11.81 16.46
C GLN A 71 -11.02 -10.69 15.52
N TRP A 72 -10.10 -10.07 14.78
CA TRP A 72 -10.42 -9.03 13.82
C TRP A 72 -11.48 -9.47 12.82
N ARG A 73 -11.28 -10.65 12.21
CA ARG A 73 -12.21 -11.23 11.24
C ARG A 73 -13.61 -11.46 11.83
N ARG A 74 -13.70 -11.84 13.11
CA ARG A 74 -14.99 -11.97 13.82
C ARG A 74 -15.67 -10.64 14.14
N GLU A 75 -14.90 -9.56 14.27
CA GLU A 75 -15.42 -8.23 14.60
C GLU A 75 -15.98 -7.49 13.38
N ILE A 76 -15.58 -7.87 12.15
CA ILE A 76 -16.08 -7.24 10.91
C ILE A 76 -17.62 -7.34 10.85
N GLY A 77 -18.28 -6.20 10.65
CA GLY A 77 -19.74 -6.11 10.54
C GLY A 77 -20.50 -6.22 11.87
N THR A 78 -19.79 -6.29 13.00
CA THR A 78 -20.40 -6.30 14.33
C THR A 78 -20.64 -4.88 14.86
N GLY A 79 -21.50 -4.74 15.89
CA GLY A 79 -21.85 -3.45 16.48
C GLY A 79 -20.89 -2.93 17.56
N ASP A 80 -19.95 -3.76 18.03
CA ASP A 80 -18.96 -3.39 19.06
C ASP A 80 -17.59 -4.03 18.76
N PRO A 81 -16.88 -3.56 17.73
CA PRO A 81 -15.66 -4.20 17.27
C PRO A 81 -14.44 -3.66 18.06
N ALA A 82 -14.08 -4.31 19.16
CA ALA A 82 -13.09 -3.80 20.11
C ALA A 82 -11.68 -3.61 19.50
N LEU A 83 -11.15 -4.60 18.79
CA LEU A 83 -9.84 -4.54 18.15
C LEU A 83 -9.84 -3.62 16.91
N ILE A 84 -10.87 -3.71 16.06
CA ILE A 84 -11.00 -2.77 14.92
C ILE A 84 -11.15 -1.34 15.43
N GLY A 85 -11.93 -1.12 16.48
CA GLY A 85 -12.11 0.17 17.15
C GLY A 85 -10.78 0.73 17.68
N LEU A 86 -9.97 -0.12 18.32
CA LEU A 86 -8.64 0.24 18.82
C LEU A 86 -7.74 0.82 17.71
N VAL A 87 -7.78 0.23 16.51
CA VAL A 87 -6.96 0.66 15.36
C VAL A 87 -7.59 1.85 14.63
N THR A 88 -8.90 1.84 14.40
CA THR A 88 -9.59 2.88 13.61
C THR A 88 -9.76 4.21 14.35
N ALA A 89 -9.73 4.20 15.69
CA ALA A 89 -9.90 5.38 16.55
C ALA A 89 -8.62 6.18 16.81
N VAL A 90 -7.43 5.68 16.43
CA VAL A 90 -6.19 6.46 16.61
C VAL A 90 -6.16 7.66 15.66
N SER A 91 -5.48 8.74 16.06
CA SER A 91 -5.34 9.96 15.25
C SER A 91 -4.69 9.69 13.89
N ALA A 92 -3.75 8.75 13.83
CA ALA A 92 -3.15 8.32 12.56
C ALA A 92 -4.20 7.80 11.58
N SER A 93 -5.11 6.93 11.99
CA SER A 93 -6.19 6.42 11.13
C SER A 93 -7.12 7.54 10.63
N ALA A 94 -7.38 8.56 11.44
CA ALA A 94 -8.13 9.74 11.00
C ALA A 94 -7.36 10.55 9.94
N TYR A 95 -6.06 10.73 10.13
CA TYR A 95 -5.19 11.39 9.15
C TYR A 95 -5.11 10.60 7.83
N LEU A 96 -4.95 9.27 7.89
CA LEU A 96 -4.94 8.41 6.71
C LEU A 96 -6.26 8.51 5.91
N ARG A 97 -7.41 8.54 6.60
CA ARG A 97 -8.70 8.80 5.95
C ARG A 97 -8.75 10.15 5.25
N ALA A 98 -8.22 11.20 5.87
CA ALA A 98 -8.16 12.53 5.26
C ALA A 98 -7.25 12.55 4.01
N LEU A 99 -6.12 11.83 4.03
CA LEU A 99 -5.26 11.67 2.86
C LEU A 99 -5.97 10.94 1.71
N VAL A 100 -6.68 9.84 2.00
CA VAL A 100 -7.48 9.12 1.01
C VAL A 100 -8.54 10.05 0.39
N GLN A 101 -9.32 10.74 1.22
CA GLN A 101 -10.36 11.68 0.77
C GLN A 101 -9.80 12.85 -0.06
N GLY A 102 -8.64 13.40 0.34
CA GLY A 102 -7.97 14.49 -0.35
C GLY A 102 -7.23 14.09 -1.62
N SER A 103 -7.09 12.79 -1.90
CA SER A 103 -6.31 12.29 -3.04
C SER A 103 -6.96 12.51 -4.41
N GLY A 104 -8.26 12.82 -4.42
CA GLY A 104 -9.05 12.90 -5.66
C GLY A 104 -9.28 11.54 -6.32
N GLY A 105 -9.34 10.46 -5.53
CA GLY A 105 -9.54 9.09 -6.02
C GLY A 105 -8.26 8.33 -6.37
N ARG A 106 -7.09 8.97 -6.26
CA ARG A 106 -5.80 8.32 -6.55
C ARG A 106 -5.38 7.28 -5.51
N ILE A 107 -5.79 7.47 -4.25
CA ILE A 107 -5.51 6.52 -3.15
C ILE A 107 -6.83 5.85 -2.79
N THR A 108 -6.86 4.53 -2.78
CA THR A 108 -8.02 3.71 -2.39
C THR A 108 -7.94 3.29 -0.92
N GLU A 109 -6.74 3.00 -0.44
CA GLU A 109 -6.47 2.61 0.95
C GLU A 109 -5.05 2.96 1.39
N ILE A 110 -4.87 3.07 2.72
CA ILE A 110 -3.56 3.15 3.36
C ILE A 110 -3.58 2.26 4.59
N ILE A 111 -2.57 1.40 4.72
CA ILE A 111 -2.39 0.45 5.83
C ILE A 111 -1.00 0.69 6.42
N VAL A 112 -0.94 1.10 7.68
CA VAL A 112 0.31 1.20 8.44
C VAL A 112 0.43 -0.04 9.33
N MET A 113 1.51 -0.78 9.15
CA MET A 113 1.80 -2.05 9.81
C MET A 113 2.97 -1.89 10.79
N ASP A 114 2.86 -2.51 11.96
CA ASP A 114 3.94 -2.55 12.95
C ASP A 114 5.02 -3.60 12.63
N ALA A 115 5.99 -3.80 13.53
CA ALA A 115 7.13 -4.69 13.31
C ALA A 115 6.76 -6.19 13.21
N LEU A 116 5.55 -6.59 13.58
CA LEU A 116 5.02 -7.94 13.35
C LEU A 116 4.13 -8.03 12.11
N GLY A 117 3.91 -6.90 11.43
CA GLY A 117 2.96 -6.80 10.32
C GLY A 117 1.52 -6.62 10.77
N LEU A 118 1.26 -6.25 12.03
CA LEU A 118 -0.10 -6.03 12.52
C LEU A 118 -0.54 -4.59 12.23
N ASN A 119 -1.82 -4.39 11.92
CA ASN A 119 -2.35 -3.06 11.63
C ASN A 119 -2.21 -2.10 12.82
N ALA A 120 -1.38 -1.07 12.66
CA ALA A 120 -1.18 0.00 13.64
C ALA A 120 -2.10 1.20 13.40
N ALA A 121 -2.39 1.50 12.14
CA ALA A 121 -3.35 2.51 11.70
C ALA A 121 -3.82 2.20 10.27
N ILE A 122 -5.09 2.48 9.96
CA ILE A 122 -5.68 2.15 8.66
C ILE A 122 -6.65 3.25 8.20
N SER A 123 -6.75 3.45 6.89
CA SER A 123 -7.79 4.32 6.30
C SER A 123 -9.16 3.63 6.28
N ASN A 124 -9.18 2.35 5.91
CA ASN A 124 -10.39 1.52 5.80
C ASN A 124 -10.17 0.22 6.58
N VAL A 125 -11.27 -0.42 7.02
CA VAL A 125 -11.20 -1.74 7.67
C VAL A 125 -10.68 -2.76 6.65
N THR A 126 -9.57 -3.40 6.96
CA THR A 126 -8.97 -4.49 6.19
C THR A 126 -9.70 -5.81 6.43
N THR A 127 -9.51 -6.78 5.53
CA THR A 127 -10.08 -8.13 5.65
C THR A 127 -9.55 -8.92 6.85
N ASP A 128 -8.33 -8.63 7.25
CA ASP A 128 -7.56 -9.27 8.31
C ASP A 128 -6.68 -8.23 9.03
N TYR A 129 -6.18 -8.59 10.20
CA TYR A 129 -5.39 -7.70 11.06
C TYR A 129 -3.89 -7.91 10.86
N TRP A 130 -3.49 -9.14 10.56
CA TRP A 130 -2.12 -9.50 10.31
C TRP A 130 -1.82 -9.46 8.81
N GLN A 131 -0.80 -8.72 8.44
CA GLN A 131 -0.32 -8.54 7.08
C GLN A 131 1.13 -9.04 6.95
N GLY A 132 1.68 -9.61 8.03
CA GLY A 132 3.11 -9.91 8.15
C GLY A 132 3.56 -11.13 7.36
N ASP A 133 2.63 -11.95 6.89
CA ASP A 133 2.85 -13.05 5.95
C ASP A 133 2.71 -12.63 4.48
N GLU A 134 2.30 -11.40 4.21
CA GLU A 134 2.12 -10.90 2.85
C GLU A 134 3.42 -10.31 2.26
N ALA A 135 3.56 -10.41 0.93
CA ALA A 135 4.71 -9.87 0.20
C ALA A 135 4.93 -8.37 0.45
N LYS A 136 3.83 -7.61 0.61
CA LYS A 136 3.87 -6.16 0.90
C LYS A 136 4.64 -5.84 2.19
N PHE A 137 4.60 -6.74 3.18
CA PHE A 137 5.38 -6.64 4.41
C PHE A 137 6.74 -7.33 4.29
N LEU A 138 6.78 -8.59 3.83
CA LEU A 138 8.00 -9.41 3.78
C LEU A 138 9.10 -8.80 2.89
N GLU A 139 8.73 -8.07 1.84
CA GLU A 139 9.65 -7.41 0.92
C GLU A 139 9.92 -5.93 1.28
N THR A 140 9.41 -5.46 2.42
CA THR A 140 9.67 -4.10 2.94
C THR A 140 10.36 -4.12 4.29
N PHE A 141 9.61 -4.20 5.40
CA PHE A 141 10.14 -4.01 6.75
C PHE A 141 11.37 -4.92 7.05
N PRO A 142 11.34 -6.24 6.76
CA PRO A 142 12.50 -7.11 6.99
C PRO A 142 13.71 -6.79 6.10
N LYS A 143 13.53 -6.07 4.99
CA LYS A 143 14.61 -5.65 4.07
C LYS A 143 15.27 -4.34 4.49
N GLY A 144 14.70 -3.64 5.47
CA GLY A 144 15.29 -2.45 6.08
C GLY A 144 14.94 -1.14 5.37
N ALA A 145 15.70 -0.09 5.72
CA ALA A 145 15.43 1.28 5.28
C ALA A 145 15.53 1.42 3.75
N GLY A 146 14.55 2.10 3.15
CA GLY A 146 14.50 2.34 1.71
C GLY A 146 13.94 1.18 0.89
N ALA A 147 13.53 0.07 1.51
CA ALA A 147 12.87 -1.01 0.79
C ALA A 147 11.48 -0.59 0.31
N ILE A 148 11.20 -0.88 -0.96
CA ILE A 148 9.94 -0.58 -1.65
C ILE A 148 9.47 -1.88 -2.31
N HIS A 149 8.24 -2.27 -2.04
CA HIS A 149 7.55 -3.35 -2.73
C HIS A 149 6.48 -2.77 -3.65
N LYS A 150 6.47 -3.21 -4.91
CA LYS A 150 5.44 -2.86 -5.89
C LYS A 150 4.61 -4.12 -6.16
N GLY A 151 3.39 -4.15 -5.63
CA GLY A 151 2.44 -5.21 -5.89
C GLY A 151 2.03 -5.26 -7.36
N GLY A 152 1.44 -6.39 -7.76
CA GLY A 152 0.78 -6.52 -9.04
C GLY A 152 -0.39 -5.55 -9.19
N ILE A 153 -0.87 -5.39 -10.41
CA ILE A 153 -2.17 -4.76 -10.67
C ILE A 153 -3.24 -5.84 -10.50
N GLU A 154 -4.19 -5.58 -9.61
CA GLU A 154 -5.35 -6.44 -9.40
C GLU A 154 -6.61 -5.67 -9.79
N PHE A 155 -7.58 -6.38 -10.37
CA PHE A 155 -8.87 -5.79 -10.68
C PHE A 155 -9.77 -5.91 -9.45
N ASP A 156 -10.19 -4.77 -8.90
CA ASP A 156 -11.21 -4.71 -7.86
C ASP A 156 -12.59 -4.65 -8.53
N GLU A 157 -13.31 -5.77 -8.53
CA GLU A 157 -14.65 -5.86 -9.11
C GLU A 157 -15.68 -4.96 -8.41
N SER A 158 -15.48 -4.64 -7.13
CA SER A 158 -16.41 -3.83 -6.34
C SER A 158 -16.30 -2.34 -6.67
N ALA A 159 -15.08 -1.88 -6.95
CA ALA A 159 -14.78 -0.52 -7.37
C ALA A 159 -14.72 -0.36 -8.90
N ASN A 160 -14.68 -1.47 -9.64
CA ASN A 160 -14.44 -1.53 -11.09
C ASN A 160 -13.16 -0.77 -11.49
N THR A 161 -12.10 -0.93 -10.69
CA THR A 161 -10.82 -0.22 -10.83
C THR A 161 -9.65 -1.19 -10.85
N TYR A 162 -8.56 -0.79 -11.49
CA TYR A 162 -7.29 -1.51 -11.41
C TYR A 162 -6.47 -0.98 -10.25
N GLN A 163 -6.43 -1.72 -9.15
CA GLN A 163 -5.68 -1.33 -7.98
C GLN A 163 -4.25 -1.86 -8.06
N ARG A 164 -3.29 -1.03 -7.68
CA ARG A 164 -1.93 -1.46 -7.36
C ARG A 164 -1.64 -1.14 -5.90
N GLN A 165 -0.87 -1.99 -5.24
CA GLN A 165 -0.30 -1.66 -3.93
C GLN A 165 1.17 -1.27 -4.07
N VAL A 166 1.57 -0.18 -3.41
CA VAL A 166 2.97 0.21 -3.24
C VAL A 166 3.25 0.29 -1.76
N SER A 167 4.26 -0.45 -1.30
CA SER A 167 4.60 -0.55 0.12
C SER A 167 6.02 -0.11 0.37
N VAL A 168 6.25 0.53 1.51
CA VAL A 168 7.54 1.15 1.87
C VAL A 168 7.84 0.89 3.34
N THR A 169 9.10 0.59 3.66
CA THR A 169 9.55 0.53 5.05
C THR A 169 9.43 1.89 5.72
N LEU A 170 8.79 1.93 6.89
CA LEU A 170 8.77 3.09 7.75
C LEU A 170 9.95 3.06 8.71
N VAL A 171 10.65 4.19 8.78
CA VAL A 171 11.92 4.32 9.49
C VAL A 171 11.78 5.43 10.52
N ASP A 172 12.15 5.14 11.77
CA ASP A 172 12.16 6.14 12.83
C ASP A 172 12.99 7.37 12.39
N PRO A 173 12.42 8.59 12.46
CA PRO A 173 13.06 9.78 11.88
C PRO A 173 14.35 10.18 12.61
N ILE A 174 14.56 9.73 13.85
CA ILE A 174 15.73 10.05 14.67
C ILE A 174 16.80 8.97 14.54
N THR A 175 16.45 7.73 14.83
CA THR A 175 17.40 6.61 14.91
C THR A 175 17.70 5.98 13.56
N ARG A 176 16.88 6.28 12.55
CA ARG A 176 16.93 5.64 11.23
C ARG A 176 16.74 4.12 11.25
N THR A 177 16.13 3.60 12.31
CA THR A 177 15.80 2.17 12.47
C THR A 177 14.44 1.87 11.83
N PRO A 178 14.29 0.77 11.07
CA PRO A 178 12.97 0.29 10.63
C PRO A 178 12.05 0.05 11.83
N VAL A 179 10.81 0.56 11.76
CA VAL A 179 9.81 0.42 12.84
C VAL A 179 8.48 -0.16 12.36
N GLY A 180 8.34 -0.40 11.06
CA GLY A 180 7.16 -0.97 10.45
C GLY A 180 7.19 -0.79 8.94
N ALA A 181 6.03 -0.91 8.30
CA ALA A 181 5.84 -0.64 6.88
C ALA A 181 4.51 0.09 6.65
N VAL A 182 4.39 0.75 5.50
CA VAL A 182 3.12 1.29 5.02
C VAL A 182 2.82 0.74 3.65
N THR A 183 1.56 0.44 3.39
CA THR A 183 1.03 0.10 2.06
C THR A 183 0.05 1.17 1.63
N PHE A 184 0.20 1.65 0.41
CA PHE A 184 -0.79 2.47 -0.29
C PHE A 184 -1.43 1.63 -1.39
N GLY A 185 -2.75 1.48 -1.35
CA GLY A 185 -3.54 1.09 -2.51
C GLY A 185 -3.83 2.31 -3.38
N ILE A 186 -3.58 2.20 -4.67
CA ILE A 186 -3.78 3.29 -5.64
C ILE A 186 -4.56 2.80 -6.85
N ASP A 187 -5.40 3.67 -7.41
CA ASP A 187 -6.03 3.43 -8.72
C ASP A 187 -4.98 3.66 -9.81
N ALA A 188 -4.57 2.58 -10.47
CA ALA A 188 -3.58 2.64 -11.54
C ALA A 188 -4.05 3.46 -12.74
N ALA A 189 -5.36 3.57 -12.97
CA ALA A 189 -5.92 4.37 -14.07
C ALA A 189 -5.87 5.88 -13.80
N ALA A 190 -5.61 6.30 -12.56
CA ALA A 190 -5.53 7.71 -12.18
C ALA A 190 -4.17 8.35 -12.51
N PHE A 191 -3.25 7.60 -13.12
CA PHE A 191 -1.90 8.05 -13.47
C PHE A 191 -1.66 7.93 -15.00
N PRO A 192 -1.25 9.02 -15.67
CA PRO A 192 -0.97 9.03 -17.11
C PRO A 192 0.39 8.40 -17.45
#